data_AF-A0A9W8D260-F1
#
_entry.id   AF-A0A9W8D260-F1
#
_cell.length_a   1.000
_cell.length_b   1.000
_cell.length_c   1.000
_cell.angle_alpha   90.00
_cell.angle_beta   90.00
_cell.angle_gamma   90.00
#
_symmetry.space_group_name_H-M   'P 1'
#
loop_
_entity.id
_entity.type
_entity.pdbx_description
1 polymer ?
#
loop_
_entity_poly.entity_id
_entity_poly.type
_entity_poly.pdbx_seq_one_letter_code
_entity_poly.pdbx_strand_id
1 'polypeptide(L)'
;LIPGGPGFGNIANQICALQGSHPGQLYVSGAEYLATGFGIYVNSQWRNFLALAGFLAFFVIATALIMELVEFGNAGYSIRTFKSSPTVVEHIDEESSGEVKIHDDIPEEGPTDEQIELGTTYTWQDVNYTVPVKGGSRQLLNNVSG
;
A
#
# COMPACT_ATOMS: atom_id res chain seq x y z
N LEU A 1 38.54 32.38 28.41
CA LEU A 1 38.38 33.84 28.28
C LEU A 1 39.72 34.43 27.88
N ILE A 2 39.72 35.35 26.94
CA ILE A 2 40.92 35.99 26.41
C ILE A 2 40.71 37.51 26.53
N PRO A 3 41.74 38.27 26.96
CA PRO A 3 43.04 37.82 27.47
C PRO A 3 42.95 37.25 28.89
N GLY A 4 43.71 36.19 29.16
CA GLY A 4 43.88 35.60 30.49
C GLY A 4 45.32 35.83 30.98
N GLY A 5 45.49 36.30 32.21
CA GLY A 5 46.81 36.50 32.81
C GLY A 5 46.78 37.39 34.06
N PRO A 6 47.91 37.48 34.79
CA PRO A 6 48.04 38.36 35.95
C PRO A 6 47.73 39.82 35.56
N GLY A 7 46.84 40.48 36.30
CA GLY A 7 46.39 41.85 35.99
C GLY A 7 45.16 41.94 35.07
N PHE A 8 44.78 40.86 34.39
CA PHE A 8 43.56 40.78 33.58
C PHE A 8 42.44 40.04 34.36
N GLY A 9 41.91 40.69 35.40
CA GLY A 9 40.82 40.15 36.22
C GLY A 9 39.44 40.73 35.91
N ASN A 10 39.36 41.74 35.04
CA ASN A 10 38.10 42.40 34.76
C ASN A 10 37.33 41.67 33.65
N ILE A 11 36.19 41.07 34.03
CA ILE A 11 35.30 40.34 33.13
C ILE A 11 34.85 41.19 31.92
N ALA A 12 34.65 42.50 32.10
CA ALA A 12 34.17 43.39 31.05
C ALA A 12 35.13 43.49 29.86
N ASN A 13 36.43 43.24 30.09
CA ASN A 13 37.48 43.25 29.07
C ASN A 13 37.85 41.85 28.59
N GLN A 14 37.09 40.83 28.99
CA GLN A 14 37.31 39.44 28.63
C GLN A 14 36.18 38.92 27.75
N ILE A 15 36.55 38.11 26.77
CA ILE A 15 35.61 37.47 25.84
C ILE A 15 35.93 35.98 25.65
N CYS A 16 34.92 35.19 25.33
CA CYS A 16 35.10 33.80 24.93
C CYS A 16 35.63 33.75 23.49
N ALA A 17 36.44 32.74 23.15
CA ALA A 17 36.92 32.55 21.77
C ALA A 17 35.84 31.99 20.83
N LEU A 18 34.63 31.75 21.34
CA LEU A 18 33.52 31.19 20.60
C LEU A 18 32.80 32.28 19.79
N GLN A 19 32.35 31.93 18.58
CA GLN A 19 31.50 32.78 17.76
C GLN A 19 30.19 33.11 18.50
N GLY A 20 29.75 34.37 18.41
CA GLY A 20 28.54 34.83 19.08
C GLY A 20 28.72 35.15 20.57
N SER A 21 29.96 35.24 21.06
CA SER A 21 30.23 35.69 22.42
C SER A 21 30.28 37.22 22.53
N HIS A 22 29.85 37.75 23.67
CA HIS A 22 29.91 39.17 24.00
C HIS A 22 30.91 39.44 25.15
N PRO A 23 31.63 40.57 25.15
CA PRO A 23 32.51 40.96 26.26
C PRO A 23 31.74 41.02 27.58
N GLY A 24 32.34 40.56 28.67
CA GLY A 24 31.69 40.57 29.99
C GLY A 24 30.78 39.37 30.28
N GLN A 25 30.58 38.47 29.31
CA GLN A 25 29.76 37.28 29.50
C GLN A 25 30.61 36.00 29.63
N LEU A 26 30.29 35.20 30.65
CA LEU A 26 30.90 33.89 30.89
C LEU A 26 30.23 32.75 30.11
N TYR A 27 29.11 33.04 29.46
CA TYR A 27 28.33 32.10 28.67
C TYR A 27 28.14 32.66 27.27
N VAL A 28 27.76 31.79 26.34
CA VAL A 28 27.41 32.17 24.97
C VAL A 28 25.97 31.71 24.74
N SER A 29 25.11 32.62 24.30
CA SER A 29 23.74 32.27 23.95
C SER A 29 23.75 31.35 22.72
N GLY A 30 23.03 30.22 22.80
CA GLY A 30 22.90 29.31 21.66
C GLY A 30 22.30 30.00 20.41
N ALA A 31 21.41 30.97 20.60
CA ALA A 31 20.84 31.74 19.50
C ALA A 31 21.88 32.63 18.80
N GLU A 32 22.78 33.27 19.56
CA GLU A 32 23.84 34.12 19.00
C GLU A 32 24.94 33.27 18.34
N TYR A 33 25.25 32.11 18.93
CA TYR A 33 26.14 31.13 18.32
C TYR A 33 25.60 30.66 16.96
N LEU A 34 24.32 30.29 16.88
CA LEU A 34 23.68 29.87 15.62
C LEU A 34 23.57 31.01 14.60
N ALA A 35 23.28 32.23 15.05
CA ALA A 35 23.17 33.39 14.18
C ALA A 35 24.53 33.81 13.60
N THR A 36 25.59 33.85 14.42
CA THR A 36 26.91 34.32 13.99
C THR A 36 27.74 33.23 13.32
N GLY A 37 27.65 31.98 13.77
CA GLY A 37 28.39 30.86 13.20
C GLY A 37 27.74 30.25 11.97
N PHE A 38 26.41 30.21 11.92
CA PHE A 38 25.66 29.52 10.85
C PHE A 38 24.68 30.43 10.10
N GLY A 39 24.49 31.69 10.50
CA GLY A 39 23.49 32.58 9.89
C GLY A 39 22.05 32.15 10.15
N ILE A 40 21.83 31.25 11.11
CA ILE A 40 20.53 30.63 11.39
C ILE A 40 19.81 31.47 12.45
N TYR A 41 18.78 32.19 12.03
CA TYR A 41 17.88 32.91 12.93
C TYR A 41 16.67 32.03 13.27
N VAL A 42 16.49 31.73 14.57
CA VAL A 42 15.42 30.88 15.10
C VAL A 42 14.04 31.40 14.66
N ASN A 43 13.86 32.72 14.64
CA ASN A 43 12.60 33.36 14.26
C ASN A 43 12.22 33.18 12.77
N SER A 44 13.19 32.93 11.88
CA SER A 44 12.93 32.77 10.44
C SER A 44 12.82 31.30 9.99
N GLN A 45 13.02 30.33 10.89
CA GLN A 45 13.03 28.89 10.54
C GLN A 45 11.64 28.36 10.15
N TRP A 46 10.57 29.01 10.61
CA TRP A 46 9.20 28.62 10.31
C TRP A 46 8.90 28.55 8.80
N ARG A 47 9.52 29.42 7.99
CA ARG A 47 9.34 29.40 6.53
C ARG A 47 9.92 28.13 5.91
N ASN A 48 11.07 27.66 6.39
CA ASN A 48 11.70 26.42 5.93
C ASN A 48 10.87 25.21 6.35
N PHE A 49 10.34 25.21 7.58
CA PHE A 49 9.44 24.17 8.06
C PHE A 49 8.15 24.10 7.23
N LEU A 50 7.54 25.25 6.91
CA LEU A 50 6.38 25.32 6.03
C LEU A 50 6.67 24.85 4.62
N ALA A 51 7.84 25.19 4.05
CA ALA A 51 8.23 24.71 2.73
C ALA A 51 8.33 23.18 2.70
N LEU A 52 8.92 22.57 3.73
CA LEU A 52 9.01 21.11 3.86
C LEU A 52 7.63 20.47 4.05
N ALA A 53 6.79 21.04 4.93
CA ALA A 53 5.44 20.57 5.15
C ALA A 53 4.57 20.68 3.88
N GLY A 54 4.72 21.77 3.12
CA GLY A 54 4.05 21.98 1.84
C GLY A 54 4.50 20.97 0.78
N PHE A 55 5.82 20.71 0.69
CA PHE A 55 6.35 19.67 -0.19
C PHE A 55 5.78 18.29 0.17
N LEU A 56 5.78 17.93 1.46
CA LEU A 56 5.18 16.68 1.95
C LEU A 56 3.70 16.58 1.58
N ALA A 57 2.90 17.61 1.87
CA ALA A 57 1.48 17.62 1.56
C ALA A 57 1.23 17.50 0.04
N PHE A 58 2.04 18.19 -0.78
CA PHE A 58 1.98 18.07 -2.24
C PHE A 58 2.21 16.63 -2.70
N PHE A 59 3.25 15.95 -2.21
CA PHE A 59 3.50 14.55 -2.59
C PHE A 59 2.40 13.62 -2.11
N VAL A 60 1.84 13.81 -0.92
CA VAL A 60 0.73 12.99 -0.40
C VAL A 60 -0.53 13.17 -1.25
N ILE A 61 -0.86 14.40 -1.62
CA ILE A 61 -2.03 14.67 -2.48
C ILE A 61 -1.77 14.10 -3.88
N ALA A 62 -0.58 14.30 -4.44
CA ALA A 62 -0.22 13.77 -5.74
C ALA A 62 -0.28 12.23 -5.76
N THR A 63 0.24 11.55 -4.74
CA THR A 63 0.17 10.08 -4.66
C THR A 63 -1.25 9.59 -4.45
N ALA A 64 -2.07 10.28 -3.63
CA ALA A 64 -3.48 9.95 -3.47
C ALA A 64 -4.25 10.05 -4.80
N LEU A 65 -4.06 11.15 -5.55
CA LEU A 65 -4.67 11.34 -6.87
C LEU A 65 -4.18 10.30 -7.87
N ILE A 66 -2.89 9.98 -7.87
CA ILE A 66 -2.35 8.93 -8.75
C ILE A 66 -2.96 7.57 -8.38
N MET A 67 -3.12 7.24 -7.10
CA MET A 67 -3.76 5.99 -6.68
C MET A 67 -5.24 5.92 -7.05
N GLU A 68 -5.94 7.06 -7.11
CA GLU A 68 -7.33 7.12 -7.55
C GLU A 68 -7.48 7.02 -9.08
N LEU A 69 -6.57 7.65 -9.82
CA LEU A 69 -6.60 7.68 -11.29
C LEU A 69 -5.96 6.45 -11.93
N VAL A 70 -5.03 5.81 -11.24
CA VAL A 70 -4.36 4.59 -11.71
C VAL A 70 -4.99 3.41 -11.00
N GLU A 71 -5.96 2.80 -11.66
CA GLU A 71 -6.37 1.44 -11.35
C GLU A 71 -5.20 0.52 -11.67
N PHE A 72 -4.40 0.16 -10.65
CA PHE A 72 -3.51 -0.98 -10.75
C PHE A 72 -4.38 -2.23 -10.86
N GLY A 73 -4.85 -2.53 -12.06
CA GLY A 73 -5.82 -3.58 -12.34
C GLY A 73 -5.45 -4.86 -11.62
N ASN A 74 -6.23 -5.22 -10.60
CA ASN A 74 -6.33 -6.52 -9.91
C ASN A 74 -5.05 -7.39 -9.77
N ALA A 75 -3.86 -6.80 -9.76
CA ALA A 75 -2.60 -7.51 -9.70
C ALA A 75 -2.04 -7.45 -8.28
N GLY A 76 -2.74 -8.07 -7.32
CA GLY A 76 -2.13 -8.28 -6.00
C GLY A 76 -3.05 -8.59 -4.82
N TYR A 77 -4.36 -8.43 -4.95
CA TYR A 77 -5.28 -8.73 -3.84
C TYR A 77 -6.34 -9.73 -4.29
N SER A 78 -5.95 -11.00 -4.41
CA SER A 78 -6.91 -12.10 -4.48
C SER A 78 -7.55 -12.26 -3.10
N ILE A 79 -8.63 -11.50 -2.85
CA ILE A 79 -9.50 -11.76 -1.71
C ILE A 79 -10.10 -13.14 -1.98
N ARG A 80 -9.57 -14.18 -1.32
CA ARG A 80 -10.21 -15.49 -1.25
C ARG A 80 -11.47 -15.34 -0.43
N THR A 81 -12.55 -14.86 -1.06
CA THR A 81 -13.88 -14.95 -0.48
C THR A 81 -14.32 -16.41 -0.63
N PHE A 82 -14.20 -17.18 0.46
CA PHE A 82 -14.86 -18.47 0.55
C PHE A 82 -16.36 -18.21 0.66
N LYS A 83 -17.10 -18.48 -0.40
CA LYS A 83 -18.56 -18.56 -0.33
C LYS A 83 -18.90 -19.72 0.61
N SER A 84 -19.43 -19.44 1.80
CA SER A 84 -20.04 -20.47 2.63
C SER A 84 -21.11 -21.17 1.81
N SER A 85 -21.02 -22.50 1.73
CA SER A 85 -22.10 -23.34 1.21
C SER A 85 -23.43 -22.90 1.82
N PRO A 86 -24.52 -22.76 1.03
CA PRO A 86 -25.82 -22.57 1.62
C PRO A 86 -26.14 -23.87 2.37
N THR A 87 -26.16 -23.80 3.71
CA THR A 87 -26.88 -24.79 4.50
C THR A 87 -28.32 -24.76 3.99
N VAL A 88 -28.68 -25.76 3.20
CA VAL A 88 -30.05 -26.07 2.86
C VAL A 88 -30.73 -26.35 4.20
N VAL A 89 -31.39 -25.32 4.73
CA VAL A 89 -32.40 -25.51 5.76
C VAL A 89 -33.58 -26.11 5.02
N GLU A 90 -33.71 -27.44 5.09
CA GLU A 90 -34.94 -28.13 4.74
C GLU A 90 -36.06 -27.58 5.62
N HIS A 91 -36.78 -26.57 5.11
CA HIS A 91 -38.17 -26.39 5.48
C HIS A 91 -38.97 -27.40 4.68
N ILE A 92 -39.27 -28.53 5.34
CA ILE A 92 -40.25 -29.50 4.88
C ILE A 92 -41.62 -28.82 5.03
N ASP A 93 -42.08 -28.18 3.97
CA ASP A 93 -43.50 -27.86 3.79
C ASP A 93 -44.03 -28.74 2.66
N GLU A 94 -44.75 -29.79 3.07
CA GLU A 94 -45.48 -30.72 2.24
C GLU A 94 -46.66 -30.00 1.55
N GLU A 95 -46.45 -29.37 0.39
CA GLU A 95 -47.45 -29.21 -0.68
C GLU A 95 -46.89 -28.35 -1.83
N SER A 96 -46.27 -28.97 -2.82
CA SER A 96 -46.55 -28.67 -4.24
C SER A 96 -45.76 -29.61 -5.13
N SER A 97 -46.49 -30.41 -5.90
CA SER A 97 -45.97 -31.14 -7.05
C SER A 97 -45.46 -30.11 -8.07
N GLY A 98 -44.15 -30.00 -8.20
CA GLY A 98 -43.48 -29.15 -9.17
C GLY A 98 -42.12 -29.77 -9.52
N GLU A 99 -42.11 -30.63 -10.52
CA GLU A 99 -40.93 -31.21 -11.14
C GLU A 99 -40.03 -30.08 -11.67
N VAL A 100 -38.99 -29.70 -10.90
CA VAL A 100 -37.97 -28.76 -11.36
C VAL A 100 -37.03 -29.50 -12.31
N LYS A 101 -37.38 -29.48 -13.60
CA LYS A 101 -36.45 -29.85 -14.67
C LYS A 101 -35.35 -28.81 -14.74
N ILE A 102 -34.16 -29.18 -14.26
CA ILE A 102 -32.92 -28.47 -14.56
C ILE A 102 -32.68 -28.68 -16.05
N HIS A 103 -32.79 -27.61 -16.84
CA HIS A 103 -32.39 -27.61 -18.25
C HIS A 103 -30.86 -27.71 -18.29
N ASP A 104 -30.34 -28.88 -18.65
CA ASP A 104 -28.98 -29.05 -19.16
C ASP A 104 -28.95 -28.55 -20.61
N ASP A 105 -28.89 -27.22 -20.80
CA ASP A 105 -28.48 -26.65 -22.09
C ASP A 105 -26.95 -26.45 -22.05
N ILE A 106 -26.23 -27.49 -22.48
CA ILE A 106 -24.84 -27.38 -22.91
C ILE A 106 -24.87 -26.80 -24.32
N PRO A 107 -24.34 -25.58 -24.59
CA PRO A 107 -24.20 -25.11 -25.95
C PRO A 107 -23.20 -26.02 -26.68
N GLU A 108 -23.62 -26.60 -27.80
CA GLU A 108 -22.80 -27.49 -28.65
C GLU A 108 -21.74 -26.72 -29.47
N GLU A 109 -21.70 -25.38 -29.34
CA GLU A 109 -20.68 -24.51 -29.91
C GLU A 109 -19.84 -23.88 -28.79
N GLY A 110 -18.52 -23.97 -28.92
CA GLY A 110 -17.57 -23.42 -27.96
C GLY A 110 -17.75 -21.91 -27.72
N PRO A 111 -17.20 -21.38 -26.61
CA PRO A 111 -17.44 -20.00 -26.20
C PRO A 111 -17.00 -19.01 -27.29
N THR A 112 -17.87 -18.07 -27.61
CA THR A 112 -17.56 -16.96 -28.52
C THR A 112 -16.57 -16.00 -27.86
N ASP A 113 -15.65 -15.41 -28.62
CA ASP A 113 -14.52 -14.58 -28.13
C ASP A 113 -14.94 -13.46 -27.16
N GLU A 114 -16.18 -12.96 -27.23
CA GLU A 114 -16.72 -11.93 -26.33
C GLU A 114 -16.91 -12.43 -24.88
N GLN A 115 -17.11 -13.73 -24.64
CA GLN A 115 -17.23 -14.29 -23.29
C GLN A 115 -15.87 -14.42 -22.58
N ILE A 116 -14.78 -14.48 -23.35
CA ILE A 116 -13.42 -14.64 -22.83
C ILE A 116 -12.91 -13.33 -22.21
N GLU A 117 -13.34 -12.17 -22.72
CA GLU A 117 -12.94 -10.86 -22.18
C GLU A 117 -13.64 -10.50 -20.85
N LEU A 118 -14.80 -11.09 -20.55
CA LEU A 118 -15.59 -10.81 -19.34
C LEU A 118 -15.14 -11.57 -18.07
N GLY A 119 -14.03 -12.31 -18.13
CA GLY A 119 -13.50 -13.02 -16.97
C GLY A 119 -14.44 -14.12 -16.48
N THR A 120 -15.04 -14.88 -17.40
CA THR A 120 -15.82 -16.05 -17.03
C THR A 120 -14.91 -17.10 -16.40
N THR A 121 -15.24 -17.53 -15.18
CA THR A 121 -14.52 -18.59 -14.50
C THR A 121 -14.70 -19.89 -15.28
N TYR A 122 -13.60 -20.40 -15.86
CA TYR A 122 -13.59 -21.70 -16.52
C TYR A 122 -13.79 -22.79 -15.47
N THR A 123 -14.99 -23.38 -15.44
CA THR A 123 -15.27 -24.59 -14.68
C THR A 123 -15.50 -25.75 -15.63
N TRP A 124 -14.92 -26.91 -15.36
CA TRP A 124 -15.23 -28.14 -16.08
C TRP A 124 -15.99 -29.09 -15.15
N GLN A 125 -16.94 -29.84 -15.70
CA GLN A 125 -17.71 -30.84 -14.96
C GLN A 125 -17.73 -32.15 -15.74
N ASP A 126 -17.60 -33.27 -15.01
CA ASP A 126 -17.74 -34.62 -15.54
C ASP A 126 -16.83 -34.98 -16.72
N VAL A 127 -15.59 -34.48 -16.69
CA VAL A 127 -14.61 -34.74 -17.75
C VAL A 127 -14.15 -36.20 -17.70
N ASN A 128 -14.50 -36.94 -18.76
CA ASN A 128 -14.11 -38.33 -18.97
C ASN A 128 -13.27 -38.43 -20.25
N TYR A 129 -12.02 -38.88 -20.15
CA TYR A 129 -11.11 -38.98 -21.30
C TYR A 129 -10.45 -40.35 -21.37
N THR A 130 -10.57 -41.02 -22.52
CA THR A 130 -10.05 -42.36 -22.76
C THR A 130 -9.20 -42.37 -24.02
N VAL A 131 -7.97 -42.88 -23.92
CA VAL A 131 -7.03 -42.95 -25.05
C VAL A 131 -6.81 -44.40 -25.45
N PRO A 132 -6.82 -44.72 -26.76
CA PRO A 132 -6.47 -46.05 -27.24
C PRO A 132 -4.95 -46.26 -27.16
N VAL A 133 -4.52 -47.35 -26.53
CA VAL A 133 -3.13 -47.81 -26.49
C VAL A 133 -3.01 -49.18 -27.15
N LYS A 134 -1.79 -49.56 -27.58
CA LYS A 134 -1.53 -50.87 -28.19
C LYS A 134 -1.69 -51.96 -27.11
N GLY A 135 -2.91 -52.45 -26.93
CA GLY A 135 -3.29 -53.42 -25.90
C GLY A 135 -4.65 -53.15 -25.23
N GLY A 136 -5.32 -52.03 -25.53
CA GLY A 136 -6.66 -51.72 -25.01
C GLY A 136 -6.93 -50.21 -24.93
N SER A 137 -8.07 -49.83 -24.36
CA SER A 137 -8.35 -48.43 -24.01
C SER A 137 -7.94 -48.19 -22.55
N ARG A 138 -7.31 -47.05 -22.27
CA ARG A 138 -6.99 -46.61 -20.90
C ARG A 138 -7.69 -45.28 -20.63
N GLN A 139 -8.55 -45.27 -19.62
CA GLN A 139 -9.18 -44.05 -19.13
C GLN A 139 -8.17 -43.24 -18.32
N LEU A 140 -7.93 -42.00 -18.74
CA LEU A 140 -6.98 -41.08 -18.13
C LEU A 140 -7.69 -40.09 -17.19
N LEU A 141 -8.88 -39.63 -17.57
CA LEU A 141 -9.73 -38.79 -16.71
C LEU A 141 -11.05 -39.51 -16.48
N ASN A 142 -11.47 -39.56 -15.22
CA ASN A 142 -12.73 -40.15 -14.80
C ASN A 142 -13.46 -39.16 -13.89
N ASN A 143 -14.59 -38.64 -14.36
CA ASN A 143 -15.52 -37.79 -13.62
C ASN A 143 -14.85 -36.64 -12.84
N VAL A 144 -13.93 -35.94 -13.50
CA VAL A 144 -13.19 -34.83 -12.89
C VAL A 144 -13.98 -33.53 -13.10
N SER A 145 -14.22 -32.79 -12.01
CA SER A 145 -14.86 -31.48 -11.99
C SER A 145 -14.00 -30.46 -11.24
N GLY A 146 -13.96 -29.21 -11.68
CA GLY A 146 -13.08 -28.15 -11.15
C GLY A 146 -13.43 -26.76 -11.62
#